data_AF-A0A838PWY1-F1
#
_entry.id   AF-A0A838PWY1-F1
#
_cell.length_a   1.000
_cell.length_b   1.000
_cell.length_c   1.000
_cell.angle_alpha   90.00
_cell.angle_beta   90.00
_cell.angle_gamma   90.00
#
_symmetry.space_group_name_H-M   'P 1'
#
loop_
_entity.id
_entity.type
_entity.pdbx_description
1 polymer ?
#
loop_
_entity_poly.entity_id
_entity_poly.type
_entity_poly.pdbx_seq_one_letter_code
_entity_poly.pdbx_strand_id
1 'polypeptide(L)'
;MVHGPGWRPFHSRKVSLRHLIDTVAHLEGQGVAFHSLTENIDTATPGGKLVFHLFGALAEFERALIRERTMAGLAAARARGRTG
;
A
#
# COMPACT_ATOMS: atom_id res chain seq x y z
N MET A 1 11.29 41.62 -15.19
CA MET A 1 11.36 40.62 -14.11
C MET A 1 9.96 40.42 -13.56
N VAL A 2 9.29 39.32 -13.89
CA VAL A 2 7.95 38.99 -13.35
C VAL A 2 8.11 37.74 -12.50
N HIS A 3 7.70 37.83 -11.24
CA HIS A 3 7.72 36.76 -10.26
C HIS A 3 6.84 35.59 -10.72
N GLY A 4 7.41 34.39 -10.82
CA GLY A 4 6.67 33.17 -11.10
C GLY A 4 5.82 32.72 -9.89
N PRO A 5 4.66 32.07 -10.11
CA PRO A 5 3.84 31.56 -9.03
C PRO A 5 4.52 30.35 -8.37
N GLY A 6 4.71 30.43 -7.05
CA GLY A 6 5.29 29.38 -6.23
C GLY A 6 4.45 28.11 -6.24
N TRP A 7 4.91 27.11 -7.00
CA TRP A 7 4.43 25.74 -6.90
C TRP A 7 4.73 25.20 -5.50
N ARG A 8 3.69 24.98 -4.69
CA ARG A 8 3.81 24.20 -3.44
C ARG A 8 3.86 22.71 -3.82
N PRO A 9 4.84 21.94 -3.34
CA PRO A 9 4.89 20.51 -3.65
C PRO A 9 3.67 19.83 -3.03
N PHE A 10 2.85 19.22 -3.88
CA PHE A 10 1.86 18.24 -3.44
C PHE A 10 2.62 17.13 -2.73
N HIS A 11 2.51 17.08 -1.41
CA HIS A 11 2.88 15.89 -0.65
C HIS A 11 1.83 14.85 -0.99
N SER A 12 2.05 14.12 -2.09
CA SER A 12 1.24 12.95 -2.44
C SER A 12 1.36 11.99 -1.25
N ARG A 13 0.32 11.97 -0.42
CA ARG A 13 0.18 10.93 0.60
C ARG A 13 0.17 9.62 -0.19
N LYS A 14 1.25 8.84 -0.07
CA LYS A 14 1.28 7.52 -0.68
C LYS A 14 0.10 6.73 -0.12
N VAL A 15 -0.83 6.35 -0.98
CA VAL A 15 -1.92 5.44 -0.62
C VAL A 15 -1.24 4.15 -0.16
N SER A 16 -1.50 3.74 1.09
CA SER A 16 -1.00 2.46 1.59
C SER A 16 -1.91 1.34 1.08
N LEU A 17 -1.34 0.15 0.87
CA LEU A 17 -2.14 -1.02 0.50
C LEU A 17 -3.28 -1.27 1.49
N ARG A 18 -3.00 -1.14 2.80
CA ARG A 18 -4.02 -1.29 3.84
C ARG A 18 -5.20 -0.37 3.61
N HIS A 19 -4.93 0.90 3.28
CA HIS A 19 -5.98 1.86 2.94
C HIS A 19 -6.80 1.38 1.74
N LEU A 20 -6.16 0.86 0.69
CA LEU A 20 -6.88 0.33 -0.47
C LEU A 20 -7.80 -0.85 -0.10
N ILE A 21 -7.30 -1.81 0.68
CA ILE A 21 -8.08 -2.99 1.13
C ILE A 21 -9.28 -2.52 1.95
N ASP A 22 -9.06 -1.62 2.91
CA ASP A 22 -10.12 -1.09 3.78
C ASP A 22 -11.18 -0.33 2.96
N THR A 23 -10.76 0.46 1.97
CA THR A 23 -11.67 1.19 1.07
C THR A 23 -12.51 0.24 0.23
N VAL A 24 -11.91 -0.79 -0.37
CA VAL A 24 -12.65 -1.75 -1.21
C VAL A 24 -13.61 -2.59 -0.36
N ALA A 25 -13.22 -3.01 0.85
CA ALA A 25 -14.11 -3.69 1.78
C ALA A 25 -15.29 -2.81 2.22
N HIS A 26 -15.05 -1.50 2.42
CA HIS A 26 -16.12 -0.55 2.72
C HIS A 26 -17.12 -0.42 1.55
N LEU A 27 -16.63 -0.32 0.31
CA LEU A 27 -17.46 -0.28 -0.89
C LEU A 27 -18.27 -1.56 -1.05
N GLU A 28 -17.68 -2.72 -0.79
CA GLU A 28 -18.39 -4.00 -0.82
C GLU A 28 -19.55 -4.03 0.19
N GLY A 29 -19.33 -3.51 1.41
CA GLY A 29 -20.39 -3.37 2.43
C GLY A 29 -21.56 -2.48 1.99
N GLN A 30 -21.34 -1.63 0.98
CA GLN A 30 -22.37 -0.79 0.35
C GLN A 30 -22.95 -1.41 -0.93
N GLY A 31 -22.57 -2.64 -1.27
CA GLY A 31 -22.98 -3.30 -2.53
C GLY A 31 -22.29 -2.76 -3.77
N VAL A 32 -21.18 -2.02 -3.63
CA VAL A 32 -20.42 -1.44 -4.74
C VAL A 32 -19.26 -2.37 -5.10
N ALA A 33 -19.19 -2.78 -6.37
CA ALA A 33 -18.08 -3.57 -6.89
C ALA A 33 -16.91 -2.67 -7.32
N PHE A 34 -15.70 -3.13 -7.01
CA PHE A 34 -14.44 -2.57 -7.50
C PHE A 34 -13.94 -3.35 -8.71
N HIS A 35 -13.57 -2.63 -9.78
CA HIS A 35 -12.96 -3.20 -10.98
C HIS A 35 -11.61 -2.50 -11.23
N SER A 36 -10.51 -3.24 -11.09
CA SER A 36 -9.20 -2.74 -11.52
C SER A 36 -8.99 -3.04 -13.00
N LEU A 37 -8.84 -1.99 -13.81
CA LEU A 37 -8.64 -2.11 -15.26
C LEU A 37 -7.24 -2.60 -15.62
N THR A 38 -6.23 -2.25 -14.82
CA THR A 38 -4.84 -2.59 -15.10
C THR A 38 -4.56 -4.06 -14.78
N GLU A 39 -5.04 -4.54 -13.64
CA GLU A 39 -4.85 -5.92 -13.19
C GLU A 39 -5.99 -6.85 -13.64
N ASN A 40 -7.02 -6.32 -14.30
CA ASN A 40 -8.23 -7.04 -14.75
C ASN A 40 -8.89 -7.82 -13.60
N ILE A 41 -9.08 -7.16 -12.46
CA ILE A 41 -9.70 -7.74 -11.26
C ILE A 41 -11.10 -7.17 -11.09
N ASP A 42 -12.13 -8.01 -11.22
CA ASP A 42 -13.53 -7.65 -10.99
C ASP A 42 -14.08 -8.30 -9.72
N THR A 43 -14.22 -7.50 -8.66
CA THR A 43 -14.76 -7.95 -7.36
C THR A 43 -16.29 -8.15 -7.37
N ALA A 44 -16.99 -7.90 -8.48
CA ALA A 44 -18.37 -8.36 -8.65
C ALA A 44 -18.47 -9.89 -8.78
N THR A 45 -17.36 -10.55 -9.14
CA THR A 45 -17.30 -12.00 -9.30
C THR A 45 -16.69 -12.68 -8.06
N PRO A 46 -17.12 -13.90 -7.67
CA PRO A 46 -16.49 -14.64 -6.58
C PRO A 46 -14.98 -14.86 -6.80
N GLY A 47 -14.58 -15.12 -8.05
CA GLY A 47 -13.17 -15.31 -8.41
C GLY A 47 -12.34 -14.03 -8.25
N GLY A 48 -12.87 -12.88 -8.67
CA GLY A 48 -12.17 -11.61 -8.51
C GLY A 48 -12.06 -11.17 -7.05
N LYS A 49 -13.07 -11.45 -6.20
CA LYS A 49 -12.96 -11.25 -4.74
C LYS A 49 -11.83 -12.09 -4.13
N LEU A 50 -11.76 -13.37 -4.49
CA LEU A 50 -10.69 -14.27 -4.01
C LEU A 50 -9.31 -13.73 -4.39
N VAL A 51 -9.12 -13.37 -5.67
CA VAL A 51 -7.84 -12.84 -6.17
C VAL A 51 -7.48 -11.53 -5.48
N PHE A 52 -8.45 -10.63 -5.29
CA PHE A 52 -8.24 -9.37 -4.58
C PHE A 52 -7.76 -9.59 -3.13
N HIS A 53 -8.41 -10.49 -2.39
CA HIS A 53 -7.99 -10.82 -1.02
C HIS A 53 -6.61 -11.48 -0.96
N LEU A 54 -6.26 -12.34 -1.92
CA LEU A 54 -4.93 -12.94 -2.02
C LEU A 54 -3.85 -11.88 -2.21
N PHE A 55 -4.07 -10.89 -3.09
CA PHE A 55 -3.13 -9.77 -3.25
C PHE A 55 -3.02 -8.94 -1.97
N GLY A 56 -4.14 -8.70 -1.28
CA GLY A 56 -4.13 -8.00 0.00
C GLY A 56 -3.29 -8.72 1.05
N ALA A 57 -3.47 -10.04 1.17
CA ALA A 57 -2.69 -10.88 2.09
C ALA A 57 -1.20 -10.92 1.71
N LEU A 58 -0.89 -11.07 0.42
CA LEU A 58 0.48 -11.12 -0.08
C LEU A 58 1.23 -9.82 0.24
N ALA A 59 0.61 -8.67 -0.01
CA ALA A 59 1.33 -7.42 0.16
C ALA A 59 1.40 -6.95 1.64
N GLU A 60 0.52 -7.44 2.53
CA GLU A 60 0.77 -7.38 3.99
C GLU A 60 1.95 -8.27 4.42
N PHE A 61 2.08 -9.46 3.84
CA PHE A 61 3.22 -10.34 4.09
C PHE A 61 4.55 -9.73 3.61
N GLU A 62 4.60 -9.15 2.41
CA GLU A 62 5.78 -8.44 1.92
C GLU A 62 6.18 -7.28 2.82
N ARG A 63 5.19 -6.52 3.31
CA ARG A 63 5.42 -5.44 4.28
C ARG A 63 6.03 -5.97 5.58
N ALA A 64 5.53 -7.09 6.09
CA ALA A 64 6.09 -7.75 7.27
C ALA A 64 7.56 -8.16 7.04
N LEU A 65 7.86 -8.79 5.91
CA LEU A 65 9.24 -9.18 5.54
C LEU A 65 10.18 -7.99 5.41
N ILE A 66 9.74 -6.88 4.80
CA ILE A 66 10.52 -5.65 4.73
C ILE A 66 10.85 -5.15 6.13
N ARG A 67 9.85 -5.09 7.02
CA ARG A 67 10.04 -4.66 8.41
C ARG A 67 11.03 -5.54 9.15
N GLU A 68 10.91 -6.86 9.03
CA GLU A 68 11.84 -7.81 9.65
C GLU A 68 13.28 -7.57 9.20
N ARG A 69 13.50 -7.43 7.89
CA ARG A 69 14.83 -7.14 7.31
C ARG A 69 15.38 -5.81 7.80
N THR A 70 14.55 -4.76 7.86
CA THR A 70 14.95 -3.45 8.39
C THR A 70 15.38 -3.57 9.85
N MET A 71 14.61 -4.27 10.69
CA MET A 71 14.94 -4.44 12.10
C MET A 71 16.24 -5.25 12.31
N ALA A 72 16.43 -6.32 11.54
CA ALA A 72 17.68 -7.08 11.55
C ALA A 72 18.89 -6.22 11.15
N GLY A 73 18.74 -5.40 10.10
CA GLY A 73 19.76 -4.45 9.66
C GLY A 73 20.10 -3.40 10.72
N LEU A 74 19.09 -2.83 11.38
CA LEU A 74 19.27 -1.89 12.49
C LEU A 74 19.96 -2.54 13.69
N ALA A 75 19.58 -3.76 14.06
CA ALA A 75 20.25 -4.51 15.13
C ALA A 75 21.73 -4.74 14.82
N ALA A 76 22.05 -5.17 13.60
CA ALA A 76 23.42 -5.36 13.15
C ALA A 76 24.22 -4.05 13.05
N ALA A 77 23.57 -2.92 12.74
CA ALA A 77 24.20 -1.61 12.74
C ALA A 77 24.54 -1.15 14.18
N ARG A 78 23.60 -1.32 15.12
CA ARG A 78 23.79 -1.00 16.54
C ARG A 78 24.90 -1.85 17.18
N ALA A 79 24.95 -3.15 16.89
CA ALA A 79 26.02 -4.03 17.35
C ALA A 79 27.41 -3.59 16.85
N ARG A 80 27.48 -2.92 15.70
CA ARG A 80 28.70 -2.33 15.14
C ARG A 80 28.97 -0.88 15.61
N GLY A 81 28.24 -0.40 16.62
CA GLY A 81 28.42 0.93 17.21
C GLY A 81 27.82 2.09 16.40
N ARG A 82 27.00 1.82 15.38
CA ARG A 82 26.27 2.89 14.66
C ARG A 82 25.03 3.29 15.46
N THR A 83 25.02 4.52 15.97
CA THR A 83 23.86 5.19 16.57
C THR A 83 23.26 6.15 15.55
N GLY A 84 22.27 5.67 14.81
CA GLY A 84 21.49 6.41 13.81
C GLY A 84 20.29 5.58 13.38
#